data_AF-A0A955ZQV5-F1
#
_entry.id   AF-A0A955ZQV5-F1
#
_cell.length_a   1.000
_cell.length_b   1.000
_cell.length_c   1.000
_cell.angle_alpha   90.00
_cell.angle_beta   90.00
_cell.angle_gamma   90.00
#
_symmetry.space_group_name_H-M   'P 1'
#
loop_
_entity.id
_entity.type
_entity.pdbx_description
1 polymer ?
#
loop_
_entity_poly.entity_id
_entity_poly.type
_entity_poly.pdbx_seq_one_letter_code
_entity_poly.pdbx_strand_id
1 'polypeptide(L)'
;MVRDKTFLIGIDGSDSSIRSISYVAEMVGTRENFHIVLFHILPPIPPELLEFGGAEDPATEQKLDETLKREQAQWIDNAKKAAEPILENAKTILYRLGVSPARITTLLSQTIHRPNIARELLETA
;
A
#
# COMPACT_ATOMS: atom_id res chain seq x y z
N MET A 1 -27.78 1.31 13.60
CA MET A 1 -26.98 1.26 12.36
C MET A 1 -25.99 0.12 12.52
N VAL A 2 -26.17 -1.00 11.80
CA VAL A 2 -25.17 -2.08 11.82
C VAL A 2 -24.01 -1.60 10.96
N ARG A 3 -22.83 -1.49 11.54
CA ARG A 3 -21.61 -1.11 10.80
C ARG A 3 -21.21 -2.32 9.96
N ASP A 4 -20.97 -2.12 8.67
CA ASP A 4 -20.46 -3.19 7.81
C ASP A 4 -19.12 -3.70 8.38
N LYS A 5 -18.92 -5.02 8.33
CA LYS A 5 -17.66 -5.61 8.79
C LYS A 5 -16.56 -5.29 7.79
N THR A 6 -15.43 -4.77 8.25
CA THR A 6 -14.27 -4.50 7.39
C THR A 6 -13.24 -5.61 7.52
N PHE A 7 -12.79 -6.14 6.39
CA PHE A 7 -11.66 -7.07 6.29
C PHE A 7 -10.46 -6.33 5.72
N LEU A 8 -9.44 -6.09 6.55
CA LEU A 8 -8.15 -5.58 6.12
C LEU A 8 -7.23 -6.75 5.75
N ILE A 9 -6.72 -6.77 4.53
CA ILE A 9 -5.87 -7.85 4.02
C ILE A 9 -4.55 -7.25 3.53
N GLY A 10 -3.43 -7.64 4.15
CA GLY A 10 -2.09 -7.29 3.70
C GLY A 10 -1.70 -8.05 2.45
N ILE A 11 -1.39 -7.33 1.37
CA ILE A 11 -1.02 -7.89 0.07
C ILE A 11 0.41 -7.48 -0.26
N ASP A 12 1.25 -8.43 -0.63
CA ASP A 12 2.63 -8.20 -1.09
C ASP A 12 2.92 -8.86 -2.45
N GLY A 13 1.92 -9.53 -3.05
CA GLY A 13 2.05 -10.25 -4.32
C GLY A 13 2.58 -11.68 -4.17
N SER A 14 2.89 -12.12 -2.94
CA SER A 14 3.26 -13.52 -2.67
C SER A 14 2.06 -14.46 -2.82
N ASP A 15 2.32 -15.73 -3.10
CA ASP A 15 1.30 -16.79 -3.10
C ASP A 15 0.50 -16.85 -1.79
N SER A 16 1.13 -16.55 -0.66
CA SER A 16 0.49 -16.53 0.66
C SER A 16 -0.53 -15.41 0.77
N SER A 17 -0.21 -14.21 0.26
CA SER A 17 -1.15 -13.09 0.22
C SER A 17 -2.34 -13.38 -0.70
N ILE A 18 -2.08 -14.02 -1.85
CA ILE A 18 -3.10 -14.46 -2.80
C ILE A 18 -4.04 -15.51 -2.20
N ARG A 19 -3.52 -16.51 -1.48
CA ARG A 19 -4.36 -17.50 -0.76
C ARG A 19 -5.22 -16.84 0.31
N SER A 20 -4.71 -15.82 0.99
CA SER A 20 -5.45 -15.07 2.00
C SER A 20 -6.64 -14.33 1.40
N ILE A 21 -6.46 -13.73 0.21
CA ILE A 21 -7.56 -13.11 -0.56
C ILE A 21 -8.66 -14.12 -0.87
N SER A 22 -8.30 -15.28 -1.44
CA SER A 22 -9.26 -16.33 -1.79
C SER A 22 -10.02 -16.83 -0.57
N TYR A 23 -9.31 -17.06 0.54
CA TYR A 23 -9.93 -17.48 1.79
C TYR A 23 -10.97 -16.48 2.30
N VAL A 24 -10.65 -15.17 2.28
CA VAL A 24 -11.60 -14.15 2.73
C VAL A 24 -12.81 -14.09 1.80
N ALA A 25 -12.61 -14.17 0.48
CA ALA A 25 -13.70 -14.19 -0.49
C ALA A 25 -14.65 -15.38 -0.29
N GLU A 26 -14.11 -16.58 -0.09
CA GLU A 26 -14.90 -17.79 0.19
C GLU A 26 -15.64 -17.67 1.54
N MET A 27 -14.99 -17.12 2.57
CA MET A 27 -15.58 -16.93 3.89
C MET A 27 -16.77 -15.97 3.85
N VAL A 28 -16.65 -14.83 3.14
CA VAL A 28 -17.75 -13.86 3.03
C VAL A 28 -18.88 -14.37 2.13
N GLY A 29 -18.54 -15.14 1.09
CA GLY A 29 -19.51 -15.73 0.16
C GLY A 29 -20.41 -14.66 -0.48
N THR A 30 -21.72 -14.90 -0.50
CA THR A 30 -22.71 -13.99 -1.09
C THR A 30 -23.19 -12.87 -0.15
N ARG A 31 -22.56 -12.71 1.03
CA ARG A 31 -22.98 -11.71 2.00
C ARG A 31 -22.77 -10.30 1.47
N GLU A 32 -23.56 -9.36 1.98
CA GLU A 32 -23.51 -7.99 1.49
C GLU A 32 -23.02 -6.95 2.49
N ASN A 33 -23.04 -7.31 3.76
CA ASN A 33 -22.76 -6.42 4.88
C ASN A 33 -21.27 -6.40 5.27
N PHE A 34 -20.40 -6.23 4.27
CA PHE A 34 -18.95 -6.20 4.46
C PHE A 34 -18.23 -5.26 3.48
N HIS A 35 -16.99 -4.91 3.84
CA HIS A 35 -16.05 -4.19 2.99
C HIS A 35 -14.67 -4.86 3.04
N ILE A 36 -13.97 -4.96 1.92
CA ILE A 36 -12.59 -5.48 1.85
C ILE A 36 -11.64 -4.32 1.56
N VAL A 37 -10.61 -4.20 2.39
CA VAL A 37 -9.51 -3.26 2.19
C VAL A 37 -8.25 -4.05 1.86
N LEU A 38 -7.78 -3.91 0.62
CA LEU A 38 -6.49 -4.43 0.19
C LEU A 38 -5.40 -3.43 0.60
N PHE A 39 -4.56 -3.84 1.53
CA PHE A 39 -3.51 -3.00 2.09
C PHE A 39 -2.14 -3.44 1.58
N HIS A 40 -1.39 -2.52 0.98
CA HIS A 40 -0.04 -2.79 0.52
C HIS A 40 0.91 -1.73 1.08
N ILE A 41 2.02 -2.19 1.65
CA ILE A 41 3.08 -1.31 2.16
C ILE A 41 4.12 -1.15 1.07
N LEU A 42 4.36 0.09 0.68
CA LEU A 42 5.37 0.40 -0.32
C LEU A 42 6.78 0.20 0.25
N PRO A 43 7.77 -0.15 -0.59
CA PRO A 43 9.17 -0.15 -0.19
C PRO A 43 9.57 1.19 0.46
N PRO A 44 10.41 1.16 1.51
CA PRO A 44 10.85 2.40 2.14
C PRO A 44 11.64 3.26 1.16
N ILE A 45 11.70 4.56 1.43
CA ILE A 45 12.56 5.47 0.69
C ILE A 45 14.03 5.01 0.90
N PRO A 46 14.83 4.84 -0.18
CA PRO A 46 16.23 4.49 -0.09
C PRO A 46 16.99 5.50 0.79
N PRO A 47 17.97 5.06 1.61
CA PRO A 47 18.73 5.95 2.49
C PRO A 47 19.33 7.16 1.78
N GLU A 48 19.77 6.97 0.54
CA GLU A 48 20.38 8.02 -0.31
C GLU A 48 19.39 9.13 -0.67
N LEU A 49 18.09 8.86 -0.55
CA LEU A 49 17.01 9.81 -0.80
C LEU A 49 16.40 10.36 0.50
N LEU A 50 16.98 10.10 1.67
CA LEU A 50 16.46 10.62 2.95
C LEU A 50 16.99 12.02 3.27
N GLU A 51 18.29 12.23 3.06
CA GLU A 51 18.97 13.49 3.35
C GLU A 51 20.27 13.59 2.54
N PHE A 52 20.74 14.82 2.31
CA PHE A 52 22.13 15.07 1.96
C PHE A 52 22.86 15.64 3.19
N GLY A 53 24.17 15.46 3.25
CA GLY A 53 24.99 15.88 4.40
C GLY A 53 25.14 17.40 4.62
N GLY A 54 24.24 18.21 4.08
CA GLY A 54 24.28 19.67 4.11
C GLY A 54 25.19 20.31 3.05
N ALA A 55 25.05 21.61 2.87
CA ALA A 55 25.96 22.45 2.09
C ALA A 55 26.20 23.78 2.82
N GLU A 56 27.45 24.26 2.81
CA GLU A 56 27.78 25.54 3.48
C GLU A 56 27.16 26.76 2.79
N ASP A 57 26.98 26.68 1.47
CA ASP A 57 26.36 27.73 0.67
C ASP A 57 24.82 27.55 0.65
N PRO A 58 24.04 28.55 1.14
CA PRO A 58 22.59 28.44 1.21
C PRO A 58 21.90 28.24 -0.15
N ALA A 59 22.45 28.80 -1.23
CA ALA A 59 21.88 28.63 -2.57
C ALA A 59 22.08 27.20 -3.10
N THR A 60 23.21 26.59 -2.75
CA THR A 60 23.51 25.18 -3.04
C THR A 60 22.63 24.27 -2.19
N GLU A 61 22.48 24.55 -0.90
CA GLU A 61 21.60 23.81 0.01
C GLU A 61 20.16 23.77 -0.51
N GLN A 62 19.61 24.93 -0.89
CA GLN A 62 18.24 25.02 -1.44
C GLN A 62 18.07 24.17 -2.71
N LYS A 63 19.05 24.19 -3.63
CA LYS A 63 18.98 23.39 -4.86
C LYS A 63 19.03 21.89 -4.59
N LEU A 64 19.84 21.47 -3.62
CA LEU A 64 19.92 20.06 -3.21
C LEU A 64 18.60 19.61 -2.58
N ASP A 65 18.00 20.43 -1.71
CA ASP A 65 16.68 20.19 -1.13
C ASP A 65 15.58 20.01 -2.18
N GLU A 66 15.53 20.91 -3.17
CA GLU A 66 14.56 20.83 -4.25
C GLU A 66 14.77 19.58 -5.12
N THR A 67 16.02 19.18 -5.33
CA THR A 67 16.37 17.97 -6.08
C THR A 67 15.96 16.72 -5.33
N LEU A 68 16.31 16.63 -4.05
CA LEU A 68 15.94 15.53 -3.17
C LEU A 68 14.43 15.33 -3.12
N LYS A 69 13.65 16.41 -2.97
CA LYS A 69 12.18 16.35 -2.98
C LYS A 69 11.62 15.79 -4.29
N ARG A 70 12.21 16.16 -5.44
CA ARG A 70 11.78 15.62 -6.74
C ARG A 70 12.11 14.13 -6.86
N GLU A 71 13.29 13.72 -6.42
CA GLU A 71 13.72 12.31 -6.46
C GLU A 71 12.88 11.43 -5.53
N GLN A 72 12.58 11.90 -4.31
CA GLN A 72 11.65 11.24 -3.39
C GLN A 72 10.26 11.08 -4.01
N ALA A 73 9.71 12.14 -4.61
CA ALA A 73 8.40 12.09 -5.26
C ALA A 73 8.39 11.09 -6.42
N GLN A 74 9.45 11.06 -7.24
CA GLN A 74 9.59 10.11 -8.34
C GLN A 74 9.72 8.67 -7.85
N TRP A 75 10.46 8.44 -6.75
CA TRP A 75 10.56 7.13 -6.12
C TRP A 75 9.19 6.63 -5.65
N ILE A 76 8.44 7.47 -4.94
CA ILE A 76 7.10 7.14 -4.43
C ILE A 76 6.14 6.82 -5.59
N ASP A 77 6.16 7.62 -6.67
CA ASP A 77 5.33 7.37 -7.85
C ASP A 77 5.67 6.03 -8.51
N ASN A 78 6.96 5.72 -8.66
CA ASN A 78 7.41 4.43 -9.20
C ASN A 78 7.02 3.26 -8.30
N ALA A 79 7.13 3.41 -6.97
CA ALA A 79 6.72 2.40 -6.00
C ALA A 79 5.20 2.13 -6.09
N LYS A 80 4.38 3.18 -6.22
CA LYS A 80 2.93 3.03 -6.44
C LYS A 80 2.62 2.28 -7.72
N LYS A 81 3.24 2.64 -8.84
CA LYS A 81 3.09 1.94 -10.13
C LYS A 81 3.50 0.48 -10.06
N ALA A 82 4.56 0.16 -9.31
CA ALA A 82 4.99 -1.22 -9.10
C ALA A 82 3.98 -2.04 -8.28
N ALA A 83 3.21 -1.39 -7.40
CA ALA A 83 2.15 -2.03 -6.61
C ALA A 83 0.83 -2.23 -7.38
N GLU A 84 0.57 -1.44 -8.42
CA GLU A 84 -0.64 -1.54 -9.26
C GLU A 84 -0.92 -2.97 -9.76
N PRO A 85 0.00 -3.70 -10.42
CA PRO A 85 -0.29 -5.04 -10.92
C PRO A 85 -0.63 -6.03 -9.81
N ILE A 86 -0.04 -5.86 -8.61
CA ILE A 86 -0.33 -6.69 -7.44
C ILE A 86 -1.77 -6.46 -6.97
N LEU A 87 -2.16 -5.19 -6.84
CA LEU A 87 -3.51 -4.81 -6.40
C LEU A 87 -4.57 -5.17 -7.43
N GLU A 88 -4.31 -4.99 -8.73
CA GLU A 88 -5.24 -5.34 -9.80
C GLU A 88 -5.44 -6.86 -9.90
N ASN A 89 -4.37 -7.65 -9.70
CA ASN A 89 -4.50 -9.10 -9.62
C ASN A 89 -5.38 -9.51 -8.43
N ALA A 90 -5.16 -8.91 -7.26
CA ALA A 90 -5.98 -9.16 -6.06
C ALA A 90 -7.46 -8.81 -6.28
N LYS A 91 -7.76 -7.64 -6.86
CA LYS A 91 -9.13 -7.24 -7.23
C LYS A 91 -9.76 -8.21 -8.22
N THR A 92 -8.99 -8.66 -9.22
CA THR A 92 -9.46 -9.61 -10.23
C THR A 92 -9.87 -10.95 -9.60
N ILE A 93 -9.08 -11.45 -8.64
CA ILE A 93 -9.41 -12.68 -7.92
C ILE A 93 -10.69 -12.50 -7.10
N LEU A 94 -10.80 -11.40 -6.33
CA LEU A 94 -12.01 -11.09 -5.56
C LEU A 94 -13.25 -11.00 -6.45
N TYR A 95 -13.14 -10.32 -7.59
CA TYR A 95 -14.22 -10.21 -8.57
C TYR A 95 -14.65 -11.56 -9.13
N ARG A 96 -13.69 -12.41 -9.52
CA ARG A 96 -13.98 -13.77 -10.02
C ARG A 96 -14.65 -14.66 -8.97
N LEU A 97 -14.39 -14.41 -7.69
CA LEU A 97 -15.01 -15.10 -6.56
C LEU A 97 -16.34 -14.46 -6.12
N GLY A 98 -16.86 -13.49 -6.88
CA GLY A 98 -18.19 -12.91 -6.68
C GLY A 98 -18.24 -11.67 -5.78
N VAL A 99 -17.09 -11.10 -5.39
CA VAL A 99 -17.06 -9.85 -4.63
C VAL A 99 -17.27 -8.66 -5.57
N SER A 100 -18.28 -7.84 -5.28
CA SER A 100 -18.54 -6.60 -6.03
C SER A 100 -17.37 -5.61 -5.90
N PRO A 101 -16.90 -5.00 -6.99
CA PRO A 101 -15.86 -3.97 -6.95
C PRO A 101 -16.20 -2.78 -6.04
N ALA A 102 -17.49 -2.46 -5.87
CA ALA A 102 -17.94 -1.39 -4.98
C ALA A 102 -17.63 -1.64 -3.50
N ARG A 103 -17.31 -2.88 -3.11
CA ARG A 103 -16.95 -3.30 -1.75
C ARG A 103 -15.45 -3.50 -1.56
N ILE A 104 -14.65 -3.09 -2.53
CA ILE A 104 -13.20 -3.27 -2.50
C ILE A 104 -12.57 -1.88 -2.52
N THR A 105 -11.66 -1.62 -1.58
CA THR A 105 -10.82 -0.43 -1.60
C THR A 105 -9.37 -0.84 -1.47
N THR A 106 -8.47 -0.07 -2.07
CA THR A 106 -7.03 -0.23 -1.93
C THR A 106 -6.47 0.87 -1.05
N LEU A 107 -5.59 0.49 -0.12
CA LEU A 107 -4.85 1.42 0.71
C LEU A 107 -3.36 1.15 0.56
N LEU A 108 -2.60 2.21 0.29
CA LEU A 108 -1.15 2.18 0.15
C LEU A 108 -0.52 2.91 1.34
N SER A 109 0.31 2.23 2.14
CA SER A 109 1.13 2.88 3.16
C SER A 109 2.51 3.20 2.61
N GLN A 110 2.98 4.43 2.88
CA GLN A 110 4.32 4.91 2.56
C GLN A 110 5.08 5.06 3.86
N THR A 111 6.27 4.48 3.95
CA THR A 111 7.12 4.61 5.14
C THR A 111 8.47 5.19 4.75
N ILE A 112 8.93 6.18 5.53
CA ILE A 112 10.24 6.80 5.34
C ILE A 112 11.33 5.86 5.87
N HIS A 113 11.07 5.22 7.00
CA HIS A 113 11.97 4.25 7.62
C HIS A 113 11.57 2.83 7.24
N ARG A 114 12.42 1.85 7.57
CA ARG A 114 12.05 0.43 7.43
C ARG A 114 10.71 0.18 8.13
N PRO A 115 9.67 -0.25 7.40
CA PRO A 115 8.34 -0.40 7.97
C PRO A 115 8.34 -1.51 9.02
N ASN A 116 7.74 -1.22 10.18
CA ASN A 116 7.27 -2.29 11.06
C ASN A 116 5.90 -2.75 10.53
N ILE A 117 5.94 -3.71 9.60
CA ILE A 117 4.76 -4.20 8.87
C ILE A 117 3.60 -4.57 9.80
N ALA A 118 3.91 -5.25 10.92
CA ALA A 118 2.89 -5.65 11.89
C ALA A 118 2.23 -4.45 12.56
N ARG A 119 3.02 -3.43 12.93
CA ARG A 119 2.50 -2.19 13.52
C ARG A 119 1.64 -1.41 12.53
N GLU A 120 2.09 -1.25 11.30
CA GLU A 120 1.35 -0.56 10.23
C GLU A 120 -0.02 -1.20 9.98
N LEU A 121 -0.07 -2.54 9.96
CA LEU A 121 -1.33 -3.29 9.86
C LEU A 121 -2.26 -3.04 11.06
N LEU A 122 -1.72 -3.02 12.28
CA LEU A 122 -2.50 -2.79 13.50
C LEU A 122 -3.02 -1.35 13.60
N GLU A 123 -2.25 -0.35 13.17
CA GLU A 123 -2.66 1.05 13.19
C GLU A 123 -3.69 1.38 12.09
N THR A 124 -3.77 0.54 11.06
CA THR A 124 -4.73 0.69 9.95
C THR A 124 -6.10 0.06 10.23
N ALA A 125 -6.18 -0.93 11.13
CA ALA A 125 -7.39 -1.72 11.43
C ALA A 125 -8.36 -1.00 12.39
#